data_AF-A0A178CVL5-F1
#
_entry.id   AF-A0A178CVL5-F1
#
_cell.length_a   1.000
_cell.length_b   1.000
_cell.length_c   1.000
_cell.angle_alpha   90.00
_cell.angle_beta   90.00
_cell.angle_gamma   90.00
#
_symmetry.space_group_name_H-M   'P 1'
#
loop_
_entity.id
_entity.type
_entity.pdbx_description
1 polymer ?
#
loop_
_entity_poly.entity_id
_entity_poly.type
_entity_poly.pdbx_seq_one_letter_code
_entity_poly.pdbx_strand_id
1 'polypeptide(L)'
;MASNTLLEFLTAPNPTLDCTRSSVGANTFNANWDPVSALEDWPDFNYDILMQSYGHVLLQQVPPMPGTSPPLTPLATTIFTEETFNDVLSRAIMPQVSEALRVAWPLCHPDHNPKDVAEIAKGAKAKRGTTEEDNRFYPDWAAIRESQETNFGYKNLCPGETKLASKWSTSKEGRGRTDYLAPFDQIQTYCGRQWGAPHGYIITPEELVVVRVSRESIGPGLAASRPIRTRIQREQPAHSRTFSTETVSSGLQAMSLDTGSSFSYDTNPNIEYGPLQFKSIPWKAEGKNKMTVKLALWWLNVETGKDLSVQDYPPSRISDHRQVQQPSERARAPAPLSGSGPGKGKRPAKT
;
A
#
# COMPACT_ATOMS: atom_id res chain seq x y z
N MET A 1 -16.81 -32.87 0.57
CA MET A 1 -16.82 -33.04 -0.89
C MET A 1 -15.56 -32.40 -1.42
N ALA A 2 -14.74 -33.15 -2.17
CA ALA A 2 -13.46 -32.66 -2.68
C ALA A 2 -13.69 -31.50 -3.65
N SER A 3 -12.88 -30.45 -3.56
CA SER A 3 -12.93 -29.25 -4.40
C SER A 3 -12.72 -29.62 -5.87
N ASN A 4 -13.61 -29.19 -6.78
CA ASN A 4 -13.52 -29.57 -8.20
C ASN A 4 -12.78 -28.52 -9.06
N THR A 5 -12.55 -27.29 -8.58
CA THR A 5 -11.74 -26.29 -9.31
C THR A 5 -10.86 -25.46 -8.36
N LEU A 6 -9.84 -24.79 -8.90
CA LEU A 6 -9.05 -23.82 -8.12
C LEU A 6 -9.92 -22.71 -7.55
N LEU A 7 -10.89 -22.22 -8.33
CA LEU A 7 -11.84 -21.20 -7.89
C LEU A 7 -12.63 -21.68 -6.67
N GLU A 8 -13.17 -22.90 -6.69
CA GLU A 8 -13.93 -23.45 -5.56
C GLU A 8 -13.06 -23.61 -4.31
N PHE A 9 -11.80 -24.01 -4.47
CA PHE A 9 -10.84 -24.11 -3.36
C PHE A 9 -10.49 -22.75 -2.73
N LEU A 10 -10.20 -21.75 -3.58
CA LEU A 10 -9.85 -20.39 -3.16
C LEU A 10 -11.06 -19.59 -2.64
N THR A 11 -12.28 -19.97 -3.01
CA THR A 11 -13.52 -19.34 -2.52
C THR A 11 -14.16 -20.06 -1.33
N ALA A 12 -13.55 -21.16 -0.86
CA ALA A 12 -13.99 -21.86 0.34
C ALA A 12 -13.90 -20.97 1.61
N PRO A 13 -14.75 -21.21 2.62
CA PRO A 13 -14.81 -20.42 3.85
C PRO A 13 -13.45 -20.23 4.51
N ASN A 14 -13.21 -19.05 5.05
CA ASN A 14 -12.14 -18.86 6.02
C ASN A 14 -12.55 -19.41 7.40
N PRO A 15 -11.59 -19.74 8.28
CA PRO A 15 -11.90 -20.09 9.66
C PRO A 15 -12.74 -19.02 10.36
N THR A 16 -13.69 -19.46 11.18
CA THR A 16 -14.40 -18.56 12.11
C THR A 16 -13.45 -18.20 13.24
N LEU A 17 -13.33 -16.90 13.54
CA LEU A 17 -12.41 -16.38 14.55
C LEU A 17 -13.20 -15.85 15.75
N ASP A 18 -12.71 -16.13 16.95
CA ASP A 18 -13.18 -15.48 18.18
C ASP A 18 -12.23 -14.34 18.54
N CYS A 19 -12.66 -13.10 18.27
CA CYS A 19 -11.88 -11.89 18.53
C CYS A 19 -12.33 -11.16 19.80
N THR A 20 -13.17 -11.76 20.65
CA THR A 20 -13.72 -11.12 21.86
C THR A 20 -12.64 -10.74 22.88
N ARG A 21 -11.47 -11.38 22.80
CA ARG A 21 -10.32 -11.18 23.69
C ARG A 21 -9.14 -10.48 23.00
N SER A 22 -9.36 -9.94 21.80
CA SER A 22 -8.32 -9.25 21.05
C SER A 22 -7.85 -8.00 21.80
N SER A 23 -6.53 -7.85 21.90
CA SER A 23 -5.91 -6.68 22.48
C SER A 23 -6.32 -5.40 21.75
N VAL A 24 -6.46 -4.32 22.50
CA VAL A 24 -6.75 -2.98 21.99
C VAL A 24 -5.50 -2.12 22.11
N GLY A 25 -5.44 -1.02 21.36
CA GLY A 25 -4.33 -0.07 21.48
C GLY A 25 -4.08 0.72 20.21
N ALA A 26 -2.95 1.42 20.18
CA ALA A 26 -2.45 2.12 19.02
C ALA A 26 -1.76 1.15 18.04
N ASN A 27 -1.73 1.53 16.76
CA ASN A 27 -0.90 0.89 15.77
C ASN A 27 0.58 1.14 16.08
N THR A 28 1.43 0.20 15.65
CA THR A 28 2.86 0.42 15.59
C THR A 28 3.13 1.64 14.71
N PHE A 29 4.08 2.48 15.10
CA PHE A 29 4.48 3.67 14.37
C PHE A 29 6.00 3.75 14.25
N ASN A 30 6.47 4.30 13.14
CA ASN A 30 7.85 4.71 12.94
C ASN A 30 7.88 6.03 12.14
N ALA A 31 8.55 7.05 12.67
CA ALA A 31 8.66 8.36 12.02
C ALA A 31 9.41 8.31 10.68
N ASN A 32 10.16 7.25 10.43
CA ASN A 32 10.93 7.05 9.21
C ASN A 32 10.14 6.28 8.13
N TRP A 33 8.89 5.88 8.36
CA TRP A 33 8.06 5.31 7.30
C TRP A 33 7.73 6.36 6.22
N ASP A 34 7.59 5.90 4.97
CA ASP A 34 7.14 6.72 3.86
C ASP A 34 5.66 7.08 4.04
N PRO A 35 5.33 8.36 4.27
CA PRO A 35 3.95 8.76 4.48
C PRO A 35 3.13 8.63 3.20
N VAL A 36 1.89 8.17 3.33
CA VAL A 36 0.92 8.15 2.23
C VAL A 36 0.35 9.54 2.00
N SER A 37 0.45 10.02 0.76
CA SER A 37 -0.05 11.34 0.35
C SER A 37 -1.56 11.36 0.15
N ALA A 38 -2.12 10.29 -0.40
CA ALA A 38 -3.55 10.12 -0.65
C ALA A 38 -3.92 8.64 -0.71
N LEU A 39 -5.19 8.33 -0.42
CA LEU A 39 -5.78 6.99 -0.54
C LEU A 39 -6.88 7.00 -1.61
N GLU A 40 -6.86 6.01 -2.51
CA GLU A 40 -7.85 5.84 -3.58
C GLU A 40 -8.42 4.41 -3.59
N ASP A 41 -9.66 4.22 -4.07
CA ASP A 41 -10.16 2.87 -4.35
C ASP A 41 -9.37 2.29 -5.52
N TRP A 42 -9.13 0.98 -5.50
CA TRP A 42 -8.56 0.25 -6.62
C TRP A 42 -9.71 -0.43 -7.40
N PRO A 43 -10.35 0.26 -8.37
CA PRO A 43 -11.54 -0.25 -9.05
C PRO A 43 -11.24 -1.50 -9.86
N ASP A 44 -10.02 -1.61 -10.40
CA ASP A 44 -9.61 -2.72 -11.24
C ASP A 44 -9.41 -4.03 -10.45
N PHE A 45 -9.24 -3.95 -9.12
CA PHE A 45 -9.09 -5.13 -8.28
C PHE A 45 -10.45 -5.71 -7.89
N ASN A 46 -11.13 -6.31 -8.86
CA ASN A 46 -12.46 -6.90 -8.68
C ASN A 46 -12.60 -8.30 -9.32
N TYR A 47 -13.68 -8.99 -8.96
CA TYR A 47 -13.93 -10.37 -9.37
C TYR A 47 -14.06 -10.53 -10.88
N ASP A 48 -14.70 -9.58 -11.56
CA ASP A 48 -14.96 -9.69 -13.01
C ASP A 48 -13.65 -9.58 -13.79
N ILE A 49 -12.78 -8.64 -13.43
CA ILE A 49 -11.45 -8.49 -14.05
C ILE A 49 -10.57 -9.70 -13.76
N LEU A 50 -10.61 -10.24 -12.53
CA LEU A 50 -9.92 -11.48 -12.19
C LEU A 50 -10.38 -12.63 -13.08
N MET A 51 -11.68 -12.82 -13.26
CA MET A 51 -12.23 -13.91 -14.08
C MET A 51 -11.97 -13.69 -15.58
N GLN A 52 -11.95 -12.45 -16.07
CA GLN A 52 -11.54 -12.15 -17.44
C GLN A 52 -10.06 -12.51 -17.68
N SER A 53 -9.20 -12.22 -16.70
CA SER A 53 -7.75 -12.42 -16.82
C SER A 53 -7.34 -13.87 -16.60
N TYR A 54 -7.92 -14.52 -15.58
CA TYR A 54 -7.49 -15.82 -15.06
C TYR A 54 -8.58 -16.87 -14.99
N GLY A 55 -9.79 -16.61 -15.52
CA GLY A 55 -10.90 -17.56 -15.48
C GLY A 55 -10.57 -18.91 -16.10
N HIS A 56 -9.77 -18.91 -17.18
CA HIS A 56 -9.30 -20.13 -17.83
C HIS A 56 -8.44 -21.03 -16.91
N VAL A 57 -7.66 -20.44 -15.99
CA VAL A 57 -6.88 -21.15 -14.96
C VAL A 57 -7.77 -21.51 -13.78
N LEU A 58 -8.54 -20.56 -13.27
CA LEU A 58 -9.34 -20.70 -12.05
C LEU A 58 -10.46 -21.74 -12.19
N LEU A 59 -11.01 -21.93 -13.40
CA LEU A 59 -12.06 -22.91 -13.68
C LEU A 59 -11.52 -24.29 -14.04
N GLN A 60 -10.20 -24.47 -14.10
CA GLN A 60 -9.60 -25.76 -14.41
C GLN A 60 -9.87 -26.76 -13.27
N GLN A 61 -10.15 -28.00 -13.67
CA GLN A 61 -10.28 -29.11 -12.74
C GLN A 61 -8.92 -29.45 -12.15
N VAL A 62 -8.86 -29.60 -10.83
CA VAL A 62 -7.64 -29.91 -10.10
C VAL A 62 -7.84 -31.12 -9.18
N PRO A 63 -6.76 -31.85 -8.87
CA PRO A 63 -6.81 -32.87 -7.82
C PRO A 63 -7.31 -32.29 -6.50
N PRO A 64 -7.82 -33.14 -5.58
CA PRO A 64 -8.21 -32.69 -4.25
C PRO A 64 -7.08 -31.92 -3.57
N MET A 65 -7.34 -30.64 -3.32
CA MET A 65 -6.37 -29.74 -2.68
C MET A 65 -6.36 -29.98 -1.16
N PRO A 66 -5.18 -29.95 -0.51
CA PRO A 66 -5.07 -30.12 0.93
C PRO A 66 -5.82 -29.02 1.68
N GLY A 67 -6.70 -29.44 2.60
CA GLY A 67 -7.27 -28.56 3.60
C GLY A 67 -6.30 -28.36 4.78
N THR A 68 -6.71 -27.53 5.75
CA THR A 68 -5.95 -27.36 6.99
C THR A 68 -5.90 -28.66 7.79
N SER A 69 -4.70 -29.15 8.07
CA SER A 69 -4.46 -30.37 8.84
C SER A 69 -3.35 -30.18 9.87
N PRO A 70 -3.54 -30.59 11.14
CA PRO A 70 -4.83 -30.97 11.71
C PRO A 70 -5.82 -29.79 11.69
N PRO A 71 -7.15 -30.05 11.76
CA PRO A 71 -8.15 -28.99 11.85
C PRO A 71 -7.83 -27.99 12.97
N LEU A 72 -8.22 -26.73 12.78
CA LEU A 72 -8.07 -25.72 13.82
C LEU A 72 -8.99 -26.07 15.01
N THR A 73 -8.44 -26.00 16.21
CA THR A 73 -9.21 -26.16 17.45
C THR A 73 -9.86 -24.81 17.81
N PRO A 74 -10.89 -24.80 18.68
CA PRO A 74 -11.48 -23.56 19.17
C PRO A 74 -10.45 -22.60 19.80
N LEU A 75 -9.48 -23.17 20.54
CA LEU A 75 -8.39 -22.39 21.15
C LEU A 75 -7.47 -21.76 20.11
N ALA A 76 -7.21 -22.46 18.99
CA ALA A 76 -6.40 -21.93 17.91
C ALA A 76 -7.09 -20.78 17.16
N THR A 77 -8.42 -20.70 17.22
CA THR A 77 -9.20 -19.62 16.60
C THR A 77 -9.52 -18.45 17.52
N THR A 78 -9.10 -18.50 18.79
CA THR A 78 -9.25 -17.37 19.74
C THR A 78 -8.08 -16.40 19.56
N ILE A 79 -8.40 -15.17 19.17
CA ILE A 79 -7.42 -14.14 18.81
C ILE A 79 -7.21 -13.16 19.96
N PHE A 80 -5.97 -13.08 20.44
CA PHE A 80 -5.52 -12.17 21.50
C PHE A 80 -4.60 -11.07 20.96
N THR A 81 -3.65 -11.47 20.12
CA THR A 81 -2.58 -10.63 19.59
C THR A 81 -2.43 -10.85 18.09
N GLU A 82 -1.69 -9.97 17.44
CA GLU A 82 -1.28 -10.15 16.03
C GLU A 82 -0.55 -11.49 15.83
N GLU A 83 0.23 -11.94 16.83
CA GLU A 83 0.90 -13.24 16.82
C GLU A 83 -0.09 -14.42 16.78
N THR A 84 -1.11 -14.43 17.64
CA THR A 84 -2.13 -15.49 17.61
C THR A 84 -2.95 -15.51 16.30
N PHE A 85 -3.14 -14.35 15.67
CA PHE A 85 -3.77 -14.30 14.36
C PHE A 85 -2.81 -14.78 13.25
N ASN A 86 -1.54 -14.41 13.34
CA ASN A 86 -0.47 -14.90 12.48
C ASN A 86 -0.38 -16.44 12.50
N ASP A 87 -0.65 -17.09 13.62
CA ASP A 87 -0.70 -18.55 13.71
C ASP A 87 -1.82 -19.13 12.87
N VAL A 88 -3.03 -18.56 12.94
CA VAL A 88 -4.17 -18.98 12.09
C VAL A 88 -3.83 -18.79 10.61
N LEU A 89 -3.31 -17.62 10.24
CA LEU A 89 -2.90 -17.34 8.87
C LEU A 89 -1.87 -18.34 8.35
N SER A 90 -0.87 -18.65 9.17
CA SER A 90 0.22 -19.59 8.84
C SER A 90 -0.25 -21.03 8.67
N ARG A 91 -1.37 -21.40 9.29
CA ARG A 91 -1.91 -22.77 9.25
C ARG A 91 -3.02 -22.95 8.23
N ALA A 92 -3.83 -21.92 7.98
CA ALA A 92 -5.09 -22.08 7.27
C ALA A 92 -5.24 -21.22 6.02
N ILE A 93 -4.52 -20.09 5.91
CA ILE A 93 -4.66 -19.18 4.78
C ILE A 93 -3.46 -19.28 3.86
N MET A 94 -2.27 -18.92 4.35
CA MET A 94 -1.08 -18.79 3.51
C MET A 94 -0.69 -20.11 2.81
N PRO A 95 -0.68 -21.28 3.48
CA PRO A 95 -0.37 -22.53 2.80
C PRO A 95 -1.37 -22.93 1.71
N GLN A 96 -2.67 -22.65 1.92
CA GLN A 96 -3.69 -22.95 0.90
C GLN A 96 -3.50 -22.08 -0.34
N VAL A 97 -3.16 -20.80 -0.16
CA VAL A 97 -2.86 -19.89 -1.27
C VAL A 97 -1.60 -20.36 -2.00
N SER A 98 -0.52 -20.68 -1.28
CA SER A 98 0.72 -21.19 -1.86
C SER A 98 0.54 -22.51 -2.63
N GLU A 99 -0.32 -23.41 -2.14
CA GLU A 99 -0.68 -24.63 -2.86
C GLU A 99 -1.41 -24.32 -4.19
N ALA A 100 -2.38 -23.41 -4.15
CA ALA A 100 -3.09 -22.98 -5.35
C ALA A 100 -2.16 -22.28 -6.35
N LEU A 101 -1.17 -21.52 -5.87
CA LEU A 101 -0.12 -20.95 -6.71
C LEU A 101 0.68 -22.06 -7.39
N ARG A 102 1.12 -23.10 -6.68
CA ARG A 102 1.87 -24.23 -7.27
C ARG A 102 1.15 -24.91 -8.42
N VAL A 103 -0.17 -25.08 -8.31
CA VAL A 103 -0.98 -25.69 -9.36
C VAL A 103 -1.19 -24.73 -10.54
N ALA A 104 -1.42 -23.44 -10.26
CA ALA A 104 -1.70 -22.44 -11.28
C ALA A 104 -0.46 -21.91 -12.03
N TRP A 105 0.71 -21.89 -11.37
CA TRP A 105 1.89 -21.18 -11.86
C TRP A 105 2.33 -21.59 -13.27
N PRO A 106 2.41 -22.90 -13.61
CA PRO A 106 2.80 -23.32 -14.96
C PRO A 106 1.80 -22.91 -16.05
N LEU A 107 0.55 -22.60 -15.67
CA LEU A 107 -0.50 -22.16 -16.58
C LEU A 107 -0.46 -20.64 -16.78
N CYS A 108 -0.18 -19.90 -15.71
CA CYS A 108 -0.05 -18.44 -15.75
C CYS A 108 1.27 -17.99 -16.37
N HIS A 109 2.36 -18.73 -16.12
CA HIS A 109 3.73 -18.39 -16.45
C HIS A 109 4.46 -19.59 -17.08
N PRO A 110 4.10 -20.00 -18.30
CA PRO A 110 4.62 -21.23 -18.92
C PRO A 110 6.13 -21.18 -19.21
N ASP A 111 6.70 -19.99 -19.32
CA ASP A 111 8.13 -19.78 -19.57
C ASP A 111 8.99 -19.84 -18.29
N HIS A 112 8.36 -19.88 -17.11
CA HIS A 112 9.08 -20.00 -15.84
C HIS A 112 9.50 -21.44 -15.55
N ASN A 113 10.59 -21.58 -14.79
CA ASN A 113 10.95 -22.88 -14.21
C ASN A 113 9.78 -23.39 -13.34
N PRO A 114 9.24 -24.61 -13.58
CA PRO A 114 8.11 -25.14 -12.82
C PRO A 114 8.33 -25.29 -11.31
N LYS A 115 9.60 -25.28 -10.86
CA LYS A 115 9.96 -25.30 -9.44
C LYS A 115 10.03 -23.91 -8.82
N ASP A 116 10.19 -22.87 -9.64
CA ASP A 116 10.35 -21.49 -9.20
C ASP A 116 9.00 -20.77 -9.14
N VAL A 117 8.17 -21.22 -8.20
CA VAL A 117 6.82 -20.72 -7.96
C VAL A 117 6.82 -19.74 -6.79
N ALA A 118 5.99 -18.70 -6.86
CA ALA A 118 5.78 -17.82 -5.71
C ALA A 118 5.12 -18.58 -4.54
N GLU A 119 5.69 -18.41 -3.34
CA GLU A 119 5.15 -18.90 -2.08
C GLU A 119 4.98 -17.74 -1.11
N ILE A 120 3.85 -17.70 -0.38
CA ILE A 120 3.69 -16.79 0.75
C ILE A 120 4.36 -17.41 1.98
N ALA A 121 5.41 -16.76 2.45
CA ALA A 121 6.19 -17.16 3.62
C ALA A 121 6.20 -16.07 4.70
N LYS A 122 6.75 -16.40 5.88
CA LYS A 122 7.05 -15.41 6.92
C LYS A 122 8.05 -14.39 6.39
N GLY A 123 7.80 -13.10 6.63
CA GLY A 123 8.64 -12.01 6.15
C GLY A 123 10.07 -12.03 6.70
N ALA A 124 10.30 -12.74 7.81
CA ALA A 124 11.66 -13.02 8.30
C ALA A 124 12.54 -13.81 7.29
N LYS A 125 11.94 -14.50 6.30
CA LYS A 125 12.68 -15.12 5.19
C LYS A 125 13.13 -14.12 4.13
N ALA A 126 12.65 -12.88 4.16
CA ALA A 126 12.96 -11.84 3.20
C ALA A 126 13.47 -10.59 3.92
N LYS A 127 14.68 -10.69 4.48
CA LYS A 127 15.39 -9.54 5.08
C LYS A 127 16.32 -8.91 4.06
N ARG A 128 16.50 -7.59 4.12
CA ARG A 128 17.39 -6.82 3.22
C ARG A 128 18.80 -6.73 3.77
N GLY A 129 18.95 -6.91 5.08
CA GLY A 129 20.20 -7.26 5.72
C GLY A 129 21.09 -6.08 6.07
N THR A 130 20.81 -5.51 7.23
CA THR A 130 21.85 -5.07 8.17
C THR A 130 21.41 -5.45 9.59
N THR A 131 22.36 -5.77 10.47
CA THR A 131 22.09 -6.13 11.88
C THR A 131 21.57 -4.95 12.72
N GLU A 132 21.58 -3.75 12.15
CA GLU A 132 21.16 -2.49 12.78
C GLU A 132 19.78 -2.00 12.31
N GLU A 133 19.16 -2.70 11.36
CA GLU A 133 17.86 -2.30 10.83
C GLU A 133 16.73 -2.62 11.80
N ASP A 134 15.95 -1.58 12.09
CA ASP A 134 14.77 -1.65 12.94
C ASP A 134 13.76 -2.66 12.37
N ASN A 135 13.37 -3.65 13.19
CA ASN A 135 12.45 -4.71 12.81
C ASN A 135 11.11 -4.19 12.26
N ARG A 136 10.73 -2.95 12.56
CA ARG A 136 9.53 -2.27 12.02
C ARG A 136 9.61 -1.95 10.52
N PHE A 137 10.74 -2.22 9.86
CA PHE A 137 10.88 -2.14 8.40
C PHE A 137 10.65 -3.46 7.69
N TYR A 138 10.38 -4.54 8.43
CA TYR A 138 10.16 -5.85 7.85
C TYR A 138 8.70 -6.28 8.01
N PRO A 139 8.06 -6.73 6.91
CA PRO A 139 6.68 -7.20 6.94
C PRO A 139 6.56 -8.54 7.68
N ASP A 140 5.35 -8.85 8.14
CA ASP A 140 5.02 -10.17 8.70
C ASP A 140 5.07 -11.29 7.65
N TRP A 141 4.77 -10.95 6.39
CA TRP A 141 4.67 -11.87 5.28
C TRP A 141 5.45 -11.39 4.06
N ALA A 142 5.92 -12.36 3.27
CA ALA A 142 6.61 -12.12 2.02
C ALA A 142 6.17 -13.12 0.96
N ALA A 143 5.93 -12.65 -0.25
CA ALA A 143 5.96 -13.51 -1.42
C ALA A 143 7.42 -13.74 -1.82
N ILE A 144 7.84 -14.99 -1.90
CA ILE A 144 9.22 -15.38 -2.20
C ILE A 144 9.25 -16.40 -3.33
N ARG A 145 10.39 -16.46 -4.03
CA ARG A 145 10.67 -17.39 -5.13
C ARG A 145 12.09 -17.95 -4.95
N GLU A 146 12.30 -19.21 -5.29
CA GLU A 146 13.60 -19.88 -5.16
C GLU A 146 14.68 -19.18 -5.98
N SER A 147 14.35 -18.68 -7.17
CA SER A 147 15.29 -17.95 -8.03
C SER A 147 15.64 -16.54 -7.55
N GLN A 148 14.91 -16.00 -6.56
CA GLN A 148 15.05 -14.62 -6.08
C GLN A 148 15.78 -14.57 -4.72
N GLU A 149 16.82 -15.40 -4.55
CA GLU A 149 17.66 -15.41 -3.37
C GLU A 149 18.56 -14.16 -3.30
N THR A 150 18.83 -13.72 -2.08
CA THR A 150 19.69 -12.59 -1.71
C THR A 150 20.66 -13.05 -0.62
N ASN A 151 21.63 -12.22 -0.26
CA ASN A 151 22.58 -12.55 0.81
C ASN A 151 21.94 -12.77 2.20
N PHE A 152 20.67 -12.38 2.39
CA PHE A 152 20.00 -12.35 3.69
C PHE A 152 18.68 -13.12 3.72
N GLY A 153 18.44 -13.96 2.71
CA GLY A 153 17.18 -14.67 2.50
C GLY A 153 16.68 -14.44 1.08
N TYR A 154 15.40 -14.18 0.89
CA TYR A 154 14.79 -13.97 -0.41
C TYR A 154 14.39 -12.51 -0.64
N LYS A 155 14.25 -12.11 -1.90
CA LYS A 155 13.57 -10.86 -2.27
C LYS A 155 12.09 -11.00 -1.93
N ASN A 156 11.52 -10.00 -1.25
CA ASN A 156 10.08 -9.94 -1.06
C ASN A 156 9.41 -9.36 -2.31
N LEU A 157 8.51 -10.13 -2.94
CA LEU A 157 7.82 -9.71 -4.16
C LEU A 157 6.43 -9.11 -3.89
N CYS A 158 5.89 -9.32 -2.70
CA CYS A 158 4.58 -8.82 -2.26
C CYS A 158 4.54 -8.86 -0.73
N PRO A 159 4.93 -7.77 -0.04
CA PRO A 159 4.93 -7.71 1.41
C PRO A 159 3.51 -7.74 1.98
N GLY A 160 3.35 -8.34 3.15
CA GLY A 160 2.08 -8.40 3.88
C GLY A 160 2.24 -8.05 5.35
N GLU A 161 1.27 -7.32 5.89
CA GLU A 161 1.23 -6.91 7.30
C GLU A 161 -0.01 -7.48 7.99
N THR A 162 0.15 -7.99 9.20
CA THR A 162 -0.97 -8.46 10.04
C THR A 162 -1.36 -7.39 11.04
N LYS A 163 -2.66 -7.10 11.15
CA LYS A 163 -3.20 -6.23 12.20
C LYS A 163 -4.40 -6.88 12.89
N LEU A 164 -4.75 -6.40 14.07
CA LEU A 164 -6.03 -6.71 14.70
C LEU A 164 -7.08 -5.70 14.29
N ALA A 165 -8.31 -6.18 14.05
CA ALA A 165 -9.45 -5.32 13.73
C ALA A 165 -9.75 -4.30 14.84
N SER A 166 -9.46 -4.65 16.10
CA SER A 166 -9.55 -3.77 17.27
C SER A 166 -8.55 -2.60 17.27
N LYS A 167 -7.47 -2.69 16.49
CA LYS A 167 -6.45 -1.64 16.37
C LYS A 167 -6.58 -0.88 15.05
N TRP A 168 -7.00 -1.56 13.98
CA TRP A 168 -7.10 -0.97 12.66
C TRP A 168 -8.13 -1.70 11.78
N SER A 169 -8.95 -0.93 11.08
CA SER A 169 -9.85 -1.41 10.04
C SER A 169 -10.21 -0.27 9.08
N THR A 170 -10.72 -0.61 7.91
CA THR A 170 -11.28 0.33 6.93
C THR A 170 -12.75 0.67 7.19
N SER A 171 -13.32 0.17 8.30
CA SER A 171 -14.66 0.55 8.75
C SER A 171 -14.73 2.05 9.07
N LYS A 172 -15.94 2.57 9.24
CA LYS A 172 -16.12 3.98 9.61
C LYS A 172 -15.44 4.31 10.94
N GLU A 173 -15.52 3.40 11.89
CA GLU A 173 -14.90 3.51 13.22
C GLU A 173 -13.38 3.48 13.11
N GLY A 174 -12.82 2.54 12.33
CA GLY A 174 -11.38 2.44 12.08
C GLY A 174 -10.81 3.68 11.40
N ARG A 175 -11.50 4.20 10.37
CA ARG A 175 -11.14 5.45 9.67
C ARG A 175 -11.16 6.70 10.57
N GLY A 176 -11.93 6.66 11.66
CA GLY A 176 -12.03 7.77 12.62
C GLY A 176 -10.84 7.86 13.57
N ARG A 177 -9.94 6.87 13.57
CA ARG A 177 -8.76 6.87 14.45
C ARG A 177 -7.66 7.80 13.93
N THR A 178 -6.93 8.42 14.85
CA THR A 178 -5.82 9.33 14.51
C THR A 178 -4.64 8.62 13.85
N ASP A 179 -4.48 7.33 14.11
CA ASP A 179 -3.41 6.48 13.59
C ASP A 179 -3.87 5.61 12.39
N TYR A 180 -4.97 5.97 11.72
CA TYR A 180 -5.54 5.21 10.61
C TYR A 180 -4.57 5.04 9.43
N LEU A 181 -3.73 6.03 9.15
CA LEU A 181 -2.78 5.97 8.04
C LEU A 181 -1.53 5.12 8.35
N ALA A 182 -1.25 4.83 9.62
CA ALA A 182 0.02 4.21 10.01
C ALA A 182 0.27 2.84 9.34
N PRO A 183 -0.71 1.92 9.24
CA PRO A 183 -0.51 0.67 8.49
C PRO A 183 -0.33 0.87 6.98
N PHE A 184 -0.89 1.95 6.41
CA PHE A 184 -0.67 2.30 5.00
C PHE A 184 0.73 2.88 4.76
N ASP A 185 1.24 3.73 5.66
CA ASP A 185 2.62 4.22 5.62
C ASP A 185 3.62 3.05 5.72
N GLN A 186 3.31 2.10 6.61
CA GLN A 186 4.08 0.87 6.80
C GLN A 186 4.15 0.03 5.51
N ILE A 187 3.00 -0.31 4.91
CA ILE A 187 2.97 -1.12 3.69
C ILE A 187 3.60 -0.41 2.48
N GLN A 188 3.41 0.92 2.35
CA GLN A 188 4.05 1.71 1.30
C GLN A 188 5.58 1.69 1.44
N THR A 189 6.09 1.80 2.68
CA THR A 189 7.53 1.70 2.96
C THR A 189 8.09 0.35 2.53
N TYR A 190 7.39 -0.75 2.83
CA TYR A 190 7.83 -2.08 2.44
C TYR A 190 7.83 -2.25 0.92
N CYS A 191 6.71 -1.93 0.29
CA CYS A 191 6.50 -2.07 -1.15
C CYS A 191 7.50 -1.21 -1.92
N GLY A 192 7.47 0.09 -1.65
CA GLY A 192 8.31 1.06 -2.33
C GLY A 192 9.78 0.94 -1.94
N ARG A 193 10.10 1.34 -0.71
CA ARG A 193 11.49 1.62 -0.31
C ARG A 193 12.31 0.36 -0.14
N GLN A 194 11.73 -0.67 0.47
CA GLN A 194 12.50 -1.86 0.80
C GLN A 194 12.65 -2.81 -0.39
N TRP A 195 11.58 -3.03 -1.15
CA TRP A 195 11.54 -4.17 -2.08
C TRP A 195 11.26 -3.83 -3.54
N GLY A 196 10.79 -2.61 -3.82
CA GLY A 196 10.34 -2.25 -5.16
C GLY A 196 9.16 -3.09 -5.65
N ALA A 197 8.36 -3.64 -4.73
CA ALA A 197 7.16 -4.43 -5.03
C ALA A 197 5.97 -3.49 -5.29
N PRO A 198 5.27 -3.60 -6.44
CA PRO A 198 4.14 -2.73 -6.78
C PRO A 198 2.88 -3.06 -5.97
N HIS A 199 2.82 -4.23 -5.34
CA HIS A 199 1.66 -4.69 -4.59
C HIS A 199 2.05 -5.12 -3.19
N GLY A 200 1.10 -4.98 -2.26
CA GLY A 200 1.20 -5.49 -0.91
C GLY A 200 -0.18 -5.67 -0.31
N TYR A 201 -0.25 -6.03 0.97
CA TYR A 201 -1.53 -6.16 1.66
C TYR A 201 -1.43 -5.96 3.18
N ILE A 202 -2.56 -5.62 3.78
CA ILE A 202 -2.79 -5.61 5.22
C ILE A 202 -3.91 -6.60 5.49
N ILE A 203 -3.75 -7.52 6.44
CA ILE A 203 -4.76 -8.53 6.78
C ILE A 203 -5.17 -8.42 8.24
N THR A 204 -6.47 -8.45 8.49
CA THR A 204 -7.08 -8.42 9.81
C THR A 204 -8.09 -9.55 9.97
N PRO A 205 -8.55 -9.85 11.20
CA PRO A 205 -9.64 -10.80 11.42
C PRO A 205 -10.97 -10.42 10.74
N GLU A 206 -11.13 -9.18 10.24
CA GLU A 206 -12.37 -8.70 9.62
C GLU A 206 -12.24 -8.49 8.11
N GLU A 207 -11.04 -8.27 7.58
CA GLU A 207 -10.83 -7.95 6.17
C GLU A 207 -9.39 -8.20 5.72
N LEU A 208 -9.23 -8.39 4.41
CA LEU A 208 -7.98 -8.23 3.68
C LEU A 208 -8.04 -6.90 2.92
N VAL A 209 -7.03 -6.07 3.07
CA VAL A 209 -6.84 -4.84 2.33
C VAL A 209 -5.66 -5.01 1.40
N VAL A 210 -5.91 -5.18 0.11
CA VAL A 210 -4.85 -5.20 -0.91
C VAL A 210 -4.49 -3.78 -1.30
N VAL A 211 -3.22 -3.53 -1.62
CA VAL A 211 -2.74 -2.21 -2.03
C VAL A 211 -1.91 -2.28 -3.31
N ARG A 212 -1.98 -1.21 -4.10
CA ARG A 212 -1.12 -0.94 -5.26
C ARG A 212 -0.34 0.35 -4.99
N VAL A 213 0.98 0.25 -5.09
CA VAL A 213 1.92 1.36 -4.94
C VAL A 213 2.43 1.77 -6.32
N SER A 214 2.42 3.08 -6.58
CA SER A 214 2.94 3.71 -7.79
C SER A 214 4.03 4.71 -7.43
N ARG A 215 5.09 4.78 -8.25
CA ARG A 215 6.15 5.79 -8.13
C ARG A 215 6.32 6.54 -9.44
N GLU A 216 6.42 7.86 -9.38
CA GLU A 216 6.92 8.68 -10.49
C GLU A 216 8.43 8.85 -10.35
N SER A 217 9.17 8.58 -11.43
CA SER A 217 10.57 8.98 -11.51
C SER A 217 10.60 10.47 -11.79
N ILE A 218 10.94 11.26 -10.78
CA ILE A 218 11.30 12.65 -11.02
C ILE A 218 12.63 12.59 -11.79
N GLY A 219 12.60 12.99 -13.05
CA GLY A 219 13.80 13.08 -13.87
C GLY A 219 14.88 13.89 -13.16
N PRO A 220 16.18 13.66 -13.45
CA PRO A 220 17.25 14.41 -12.84
C PRO A 220 16.97 15.90 -13.07
N GLY A 221 16.66 16.64 -11.99
CA GLY A 221 16.15 18.00 -12.08
C GLY A 221 17.06 18.89 -12.94
N LEU A 222 16.60 20.06 -13.38
CA LEU A 222 17.34 20.99 -14.26
C LEU A 222 18.75 21.40 -13.76
N ALA A 223 19.11 21.02 -12.53
CA ALA A 223 20.43 21.19 -11.94
C ALA A 223 21.39 19.99 -12.13
N ALA A 224 20.92 18.82 -12.54
CA ALA A 224 21.76 17.62 -12.69
C ALA A 224 22.76 17.72 -13.87
N SER A 225 22.43 18.52 -14.88
CA SER A 225 23.33 18.90 -15.97
C SER A 225 24.13 20.17 -15.69
N ARG A 226 23.93 20.82 -14.53
CA ARG A 226 24.77 21.97 -14.17
C ARG A 226 26.14 21.46 -13.76
N PRO A 227 27.22 22.00 -14.35
CA PRO A 227 28.56 21.67 -13.90
C PRO A 227 28.67 21.96 -12.41
N ILE A 228 29.01 20.95 -11.62
CA ILE A 228 29.45 21.15 -10.24
C ILE A 228 30.60 22.15 -10.34
N ARG A 229 30.51 23.29 -9.65
CA ARG A 229 31.69 24.14 -9.44
C ARG A 229 32.67 23.31 -8.64
N THR A 230 33.57 22.64 -9.34
CA THR A 230 34.82 22.16 -8.77
C THR A 230 35.48 23.40 -8.18
N ARG A 231 35.42 23.51 -6.85
CA ARG A 231 36.29 24.43 -6.13
C ARG A 231 37.68 23.88 -6.42
N ILE A 232 38.33 24.44 -7.45
CA ILE A 232 39.75 24.18 -7.70
C ILE A 232 40.40 24.52 -6.37
N GLN A 233 40.86 23.48 -5.70
CA GLN A 233 41.77 23.60 -4.57
C GLN A 233 43.05 24.14 -5.19
N ARG A 234 43.07 25.45 -5.43
CA ARG A 234 44.34 26.16 -5.58
C ARG A 234 45.03 25.92 -4.26
N GLU A 235 46.09 25.14 -4.29
CA GLU A 235 47.15 25.18 -3.30
C GLU A 235 47.47 26.66 -3.08
N GLN A 236 46.88 27.24 -2.04
CA GLN A 236 47.31 28.54 -1.57
C GLN A 236 48.39 28.28 -0.53
N PRO A 237 49.55 28.94 -0.66
CA PRO A 237 50.63 28.84 0.31
C PRO A 237 50.13 29.32 1.67
N ALA A 238 50.68 28.71 2.72
CA ALA A 238 50.39 28.99 4.12
C ALA A 238 50.28 30.50 4.39
N HIS A 239 49.07 30.97 4.69
CA HIS A 239 48.86 32.33 5.14
C HIS A 239 49.37 32.46 6.57
N SER A 240 50.49 33.17 6.67
CA SER A 240 51.12 33.66 7.89
C SER A 240 50.11 34.33 8.81
N ARG A 241 50.13 33.95 10.09
CA ARG A 241 49.36 34.60 11.15
C ARG A 241 49.89 36.03 11.35
N THR A 242 49.05 37.02 11.14
CA THR A 242 49.23 38.35 11.71
C THR A 242 48.06 38.63 12.63
N PHE A 243 48.34 38.65 13.93
CA PHE A 243 47.43 39.16 14.94
C PHE A 243 47.49 40.69 14.90
N SER A 244 46.34 41.34 14.85
CA SER A 244 46.16 42.70 15.34
C SER A 244 44.80 42.78 16.01
N THR A 245 44.89 43.10 17.30
CA THR A 245 43.82 43.45 18.23
C THR A 245 43.20 44.79 17.87
N GLU A 246 41.86 44.89 17.84
CA GLU A 246 41.06 45.88 18.58
C GLU A 246 39.55 45.81 18.26
N THR A 247 38.75 45.64 19.32
CA THR A 247 37.51 46.38 19.66
C THR A 247 36.17 46.15 18.90
N VAL A 248 35.34 45.32 19.56
CA VAL A 248 33.86 45.26 19.77
C VAL A 248 32.79 45.80 18.77
N SER A 249 31.82 44.90 18.54
CA SER A 249 30.34 45.06 18.63
C SER A 249 29.48 45.20 17.35
N SER A 250 28.68 44.14 17.16
CA SER A 250 27.23 44.13 16.87
C SER A 250 26.70 44.66 15.53
N GLY A 251 26.16 43.76 14.73
CA GLY A 251 24.99 44.05 13.90
C GLY A 251 24.90 43.32 12.57
N LEU A 252 24.04 42.29 12.54
CA LEU A 252 23.32 41.77 11.36
C LEU A 252 24.12 40.97 10.30
N GLN A 253 24.16 39.65 10.44
CA GLN A 253 23.83 38.65 9.39
C GLN A 253 23.31 37.39 10.10
N ALA A 254 21.99 37.17 10.18
CA ALA A 254 21.17 36.48 9.18
C ALA A 254 21.50 34.97 9.06
N MET A 255 20.85 34.19 9.95
CA MET A 255 20.20 32.89 9.67
C MET A 255 20.98 31.88 8.80
N SER A 256 21.87 31.09 9.41
CA SER A 256 22.20 29.77 8.86
C SER A 256 21.09 28.81 9.27
N LEU A 257 20.19 28.51 8.35
CA LEU A 257 19.35 27.32 8.44
C LEU A 257 20.26 26.11 8.24
N ASP A 258 20.90 25.68 9.32
CA ASP A 258 21.49 24.35 9.40
C ASP A 258 20.35 23.33 9.54
N THR A 259 19.55 23.18 8.48
CA THR A 259 18.73 21.99 8.29
C THR A 259 19.70 20.88 7.91
N GLY A 260 20.31 20.27 8.94
CA GLY A 260 21.15 19.09 8.80
C GLY A 260 20.34 17.97 8.17
N SER A 261 20.38 17.88 6.84
CA SER A 261 20.00 16.69 6.11
C SER A 261 20.99 15.61 6.52
N SER A 262 20.55 14.73 7.42
CA SER A 262 21.22 13.47 7.70
C SER A 262 21.40 12.74 6.37
N PHE A 263 22.63 12.69 5.88
CA PHE A 263 23.01 11.92 4.70
C PHE A 263 22.87 10.43 5.03
N SER A 264 21.69 9.87 4.79
CA SER A 264 21.53 8.42 4.66
C SER A 264 21.81 8.04 3.21
N TYR A 265 22.72 7.09 3.00
CA TYR A 265 23.19 6.64 1.69
C TYR A 265 22.12 5.86 0.87
N ASP A 266 20.85 5.82 1.29
CA ASP A 266 19.83 4.93 0.71
C ASP A 266 18.45 5.57 0.48
N THR A 267 18.28 6.88 0.67
CA THR A 267 17.10 7.60 0.17
C THR A 267 17.43 8.11 -1.22
N ASN A 268 16.92 7.47 -2.27
CA ASN A 268 16.90 8.08 -3.59
C ASN A 268 15.99 9.33 -3.51
N PRO A 269 16.53 10.56 -3.51
CA PRO A 269 15.76 11.77 -3.18
C PRO A 269 14.80 12.19 -4.30
N ASN A 270 14.70 11.40 -5.38
CA ASN A 270 13.94 11.69 -6.59
C ASN A 270 12.72 10.78 -6.78
N ILE A 271 12.22 10.14 -5.71
CA ILE A 271 11.07 9.25 -5.77
C ILE A 271 9.86 9.94 -5.14
N GLU A 272 8.84 10.19 -5.96
CA GLU A 272 7.53 10.66 -5.49
C GLU A 272 6.51 9.54 -5.62
N TYR A 273 5.79 9.26 -4.53
CA TYR A 273 4.71 8.27 -4.53
C TYR A 273 3.43 8.90 -5.08
N GLY A 274 2.77 8.18 -5.98
CA GLY A 274 1.38 8.48 -6.34
C GLY A 274 0.41 8.14 -5.20
N PRO A 275 -0.88 8.44 -5.35
CA PRO A 275 -1.91 7.99 -4.43
C PRO A 275 -1.84 6.48 -4.22
N LEU A 276 -1.91 6.04 -2.96
CA LEU A 276 -1.95 4.63 -2.63
C LEU A 276 -3.35 4.10 -2.92
N GLN A 277 -3.45 3.17 -3.85
CA GLN A 277 -4.72 2.54 -4.21
C GLN A 277 -4.94 1.30 -3.37
N PHE A 278 -6.17 1.10 -2.88
CA PHE A 278 -6.48 -0.06 -2.05
C PHE A 278 -7.86 -0.64 -2.34
N LYS A 279 -8.03 -1.93 -2.01
CA LYS A 279 -9.34 -2.60 -2.00
C LYS A 279 -9.50 -3.42 -0.73
N SER A 280 -10.62 -3.22 -0.03
CA SER A 280 -11.01 -4.06 1.11
C SER A 280 -11.87 -5.24 0.66
N ILE A 281 -11.53 -6.43 1.14
CA ILE A 281 -12.23 -7.69 0.95
C ILE A 281 -12.62 -8.24 2.33
N PRO A 282 -13.91 -8.41 2.64
CA PRO A 282 -14.33 -8.92 3.94
C PRO A 282 -13.78 -10.32 4.23
N TRP A 283 -13.35 -10.58 5.45
CA TRP A 283 -12.86 -11.90 5.91
C TRP A 283 -13.90 -13.00 5.70
N LYS A 284 -15.17 -12.66 5.89
CA LYS A 284 -16.33 -13.55 5.73
C LYS A 284 -16.75 -13.75 4.26
N ALA A 285 -16.07 -13.14 3.30
CA ALA A 285 -16.38 -13.32 1.89
C ALA A 285 -16.04 -14.75 1.45
N GLU A 286 -17.05 -15.47 0.98
CA GLU A 286 -16.95 -16.86 0.52
C GLU A 286 -17.92 -17.13 -0.63
N GLY A 287 -17.66 -18.21 -1.36
CA GLY A 287 -18.51 -18.71 -2.43
C GLY A 287 -18.26 -18.08 -3.81
N LYS A 288 -19.12 -18.47 -4.76
CA LYS A 288 -18.99 -18.09 -6.18
C LYS A 288 -19.31 -16.62 -6.40
N ASN A 289 -18.73 -16.05 -7.46
CA ASN A 289 -18.98 -14.66 -7.91
C ASN A 289 -18.62 -13.58 -6.90
N LYS A 290 -17.64 -13.86 -6.03
CA LYS A 290 -17.16 -12.91 -5.02
C LYS A 290 -15.64 -12.95 -4.93
N MET A 291 -15.05 -11.78 -4.69
CA MET A 291 -13.65 -11.71 -4.27
C MET A 291 -13.56 -12.19 -2.82
N THR A 292 -12.76 -13.22 -2.56
CA THR A 292 -12.50 -13.77 -1.22
C THR A 292 -11.05 -13.49 -0.82
N VAL A 293 -10.71 -13.62 0.47
CA VAL A 293 -9.35 -13.37 0.97
C VAL A 293 -8.31 -14.24 0.26
N LYS A 294 -8.53 -15.56 0.21
CA LYS A 294 -7.59 -16.49 -0.45
C LYS A 294 -7.48 -16.22 -1.95
N LEU A 295 -8.59 -15.90 -2.61
CA LEU A 295 -8.60 -15.59 -4.04
C LEU A 295 -7.85 -14.29 -4.37
N ALA A 296 -8.03 -13.25 -3.55
CA ALA A 296 -7.32 -11.98 -3.67
C ALA A 296 -5.81 -12.12 -3.41
N LEU A 297 -5.42 -12.85 -2.35
CA LEU A 297 -4.02 -13.15 -2.07
C LEU A 297 -3.38 -13.95 -3.21
N TRP A 298 -4.10 -14.96 -3.74
CA TRP A 298 -3.64 -15.72 -4.90
C TRP A 298 -3.40 -14.79 -6.10
N TRP A 299 -4.34 -13.90 -6.41
CA TRP A 299 -4.20 -12.99 -7.55
C TRP A 299 -2.98 -12.09 -7.40
N LEU A 300 -2.81 -11.43 -6.24
CA LEU A 300 -1.62 -10.59 -6.00
C LEU A 300 -0.31 -11.34 -6.22
N ASN A 301 -0.24 -12.60 -5.80
CA ASN A 301 0.96 -13.41 -5.89
C ASN A 301 1.18 -14.00 -7.29
N VAL A 302 0.12 -14.22 -8.08
CA VAL A 302 0.27 -14.55 -9.50
C VAL A 302 0.90 -13.38 -10.27
N GLU A 303 0.50 -12.14 -9.96
CA GLU A 303 1.03 -10.92 -10.60
C GLU A 303 2.54 -10.74 -10.35
N THR A 304 3.11 -11.29 -9.26
CA THR A 304 4.56 -11.19 -9.01
C THR A 304 5.41 -11.97 -10.01
N GLY A 305 4.81 -12.85 -10.82
CA GLY A 305 5.50 -13.51 -11.92
C GLY A 305 5.71 -12.63 -13.15
N LYS A 306 5.06 -11.46 -13.23
CA LYS A 306 5.21 -10.54 -14.37
C LYS A 306 6.43 -9.60 -14.23
N ASP A 307 7.25 -9.80 -13.21
CA ASP A 307 8.41 -8.96 -12.86
C ASP A 307 8.10 -7.46 -12.79
N LEU A 308 6.88 -7.12 -12.36
CA LEU A 308 6.41 -5.75 -12.23
C LEU A 308 7.18 -5.01 -11.12
N SER A 309 7.49 -3.75 -11.42
CA SER A 309 8.10 -2.77 -10.52
C SER A 309 7.08 -1.69 -10.15
N VAL A 310 7.29 -1.05 -9.01
CA VAL A 310 6.51 0.14 -8.58
C VAL A 310 6.52 1.28 -9.61
N GLN A 311 7.50 1.30 -10.50
CA GLN A 311 7.64 2.29 -11.58
C GLN A 311 6.72 2.00 -12.79
N ASP A 312 6.21 0.77 -12.91
CA ASP A 312 5.36 0.37 -14.05
C ASP A 312 3.93 0.92 -13.96
N TYR A 313 3.59 1.49 -12.80
CA TYR A 313 2.32 2.18 -12.56
C TYR A 313 2.61 3.67 -12.35
N PRO A 314 2.47 4.53 -13.37
CA PRO A 314 2.52 5.97 -13.14
C PRO A 314 1.33 6.39 -12.27
N PRO A 315 1.48 7.43 -11.43
CA PRO A 315 0.37 7.95 -10.64
C PRO A 315 -0.81 8.27 -11.55
N SER A 316 -2.02 7.91 -11.12
CA SER A 316 -3.24 8.35 -11.79
C SER A 316 -3.31 9.87 -11.66
N ARG A 317 -2.93 10.60 -12.72
CA ARG A 317 -3.06 12.06 -12.75
C ARG A 317 -4.55 12.36 -12.71
N ILE A 318 -5.03 12.84 -11.57
CA ILE A 318 -6.35 13.48 -11.49
C ILE A 318 -6.34 14.56 -12.57
N SER A 319 -7.25 14.40 -13.52
CA SER A 319 -7.44 15.31 -14.64
C SER A 319 -7.59 16.74 -14.13
N ASP A 320 -6.70 17.61 -14.59
CA ASP A 320 -6.83 19.06 -14.55
C ASP A 320 -8.09 19.51 -15.30
N HIS A 321 -9.24 19.33 -14.66
CA HIS A 321 -10.47 20.05 -14.98
C HIS A 321 -10.72 21.12 -13.92
N ARG A 322 -9.70 21.94 -13.66
CA ARG A 322 -9.92 23.37 -13.40
C ARG A 322 -9.77 24.11 -14.73
N GLN A 323 -10.78 23.96 -15.60
CA GLN A 323 -11.07 25.07 -16.49
C GLN A 323 -11.50 26.24 -15.60
N VAL A 324 -10.58 27.18 -15.46
CA VAL A 324 -10.86 28.55 -15.03
C VAL A 324 -11.99 29.07 -15.92
N GLN A 325 -13.22 29.04 -15.40
CA GLN A 325 -14.29 29.86 -15.93
C GLN A 325 -13.86 31.32 -15.74
N GLN A 326 -13.33 31.92 -16.79
CA GLN A 326 -13.29 33.38 -16.90
C GLN A 326 -14.75 33.87 -16.89
N PRO A 327 -15.09 34.91 -16.11
CA PRO A 327 -16.41 35.50 -16.20
C PRO A 327 -16.52 36.25 -17.54
N SER A 328 -17.36 35.75 -18.44
CA SER A 328 -17.78 36.49 -19.62
C SER A 328 -18.75 37.59 -19.20
N GLU A 329 -18.24 38.82 -19.15
CA GLU A 329 -19.07 40.01 -19.17
C GLU A 329 -19.86 40.10 -20.48
N ARG A 330 -21.10 40.61 -20.34
CA ARG A 330 -22.03 41.13 -21.37
C ARG A 330 -22.90 40.10 -22.10
N ALA A 331 -24.10 39.93 -21.55
CA ALA A 331 -25.32 40.01 -22.37
C ALA A 331 -26.40 40.79 -21.61
N ARG A 332 -26.81 41.93 -22.19
CA ARG A 332 -27.89 42.80 -21.72
C ARG A 332 -29.22 42.05 -21.74
N ALA A 333 -29.92 42.02 -20.61
CA ALA A 333 -31.35 41.70 -20.57
C ALA A 333 -32.17 42.97 -20.92
N PRO A 334 -33.25 42.86 -21.71
CA PRO A 334 -34.19 43.95 -21.92
C PRO A 334 -35.21 44.04 -20.77
N ALA A 335 -35.56 45.27 -20.40
CA ALA A 335 -36.64 45.61 -19.46
C ALA A 335 -38.01 45.13 -19.98
N PRO A 336 -39.01 44.93 -19.11
CA PRO A 336 -39.99 46.00 -18.96
C PRO A 336 -40.62 46.12 -17.55
N LEU A 337 -40.79 47.35 -17.07
CA LEU A 337 -41.81 47.69 -16.07
C LEU A 337 -42.34 49.11 -16.30
N SER A 338 -43.60 49.23 -16.72
CA SER A 338 -44.47 50.34 -16.32
C SER A 338 -45.93 49.99 -16.60
N GLY A 339 -46.75 49.96 -15.55
CA GLY A 339 -48.19 49.72 -15.61
C GLY A 339 -48.79 49.94 -14.24
N SER A 340 -49.14 51.20 -13.98
CA SER A 340 -49.75 51.76 -12.76
C SER A 340 -51.13 51.18 -12.43
N GLY A 341 -51.47 51.14 -11.12
CA GLY A 341 -52.66 50.51 -10.47
C GLY A 341 -54.02 51.17 -10.76
N PRO A 342 -54.97 51.32 -9.79
CA PRO A 342 -55.09 50.80 -8.42
C PRO A 342 -56.48 50.14 -8.12
N GLY A 343 -56.63 49.41 -7.01
CA GLY A 343 -57.95 48.86 -6.60
C GLY A 343 -58.03 48.42 -5.14
N LYS A 344 -58.77 49.21 -4.34
CA LYS A 344 -59.01 49.08 -2.90
C LYS A 344 -59.78 47.81 -2.51
N GLY A 345 -59.55 47.32 -1.28
CA GLY A 345 -60.67 46.99 -0.39
C GLY A 345 -60.64 45.67 0.39
N LYS A 346 -60.49 45.80 1.72
CA LYS A 346 -61.17 45.04 2.79
C LYS A 346 -60.75 43.59 3.11
N ARG A 347 -60.07 43.47 4.26
CA ARG A 347 -60.26 42.43 5.31
C ARG A 347 -61.73 42.39 5.79
N PRO A 348 -62.27 41.30 6.40
CA PRO A 348 -61.67 40.65 7.56
C PRO A 348 -61.94 39.14 7.83
N ALA A 349 -61.26 38.68 8.89
CA ALA A 349 -61.65 37.74 9.94
C ALA A 349 -61.90 36.24 9.66
N LYS A 350 -61.14 35.48 10.46
CA LYS A 350 -61.35 34.14 11.03
C LYS A 350 -62.79 33.63 11.09
N THR A 351 -62.93 32.35 10.81
CA THR A 351 -63.47 31.35 11.75
C THR A 351 -62.68 30.06 11.59
#